data_AF-A0AAD7GQ44-F1
#
_entry.id   AF-A0AAD7GQ44-F1
#
_cell.length_a   1.000
_cell.length_b   1.000
_cell.length_c   1.000
_cell.angle_alpha   90.00
_cell.angle_beta   90.00
_cell.angle_gamma   90.00
#
_symmetry.space_group_name_H-M   'P 1'
#
loop_
_entity.id
_entity.type
_entity.pdbx_description
1 polymer ?
#
loop_
_entity_poly.entity_id
_entity_poly.type
_entity_poly.pdbx_seq_one_letter_code
_entity_poly.pdbx_strand_id
1 'polypeptide(L)'
;MFVTPGIPLKEGTQHSFTQAIKYLQAHPTRRSTEINLDRVRCCIEDEFGFQPTNNTIWMLMRSKNIHRLTRNFLWKCVHNTYHLR
;
A
#
# COMPACT_ATOMS: atom_id res chain seq x y z
N MET A 1 -20.17 8.04 -4.37
CA MET A 1 -19.82 6.90 -3.50
C MET A 1 -20.94 5.88 -3.59
N PHE A 2 -20.96 5.07 -4.67
CA PHE A 2 -21.85 3.90 -4.84
C PHE A 2 -21.16 2.95 -5.82
N VAL A 3 -20.17 2.21 -5.33
CA VAL A 3 -19.66 1.04 -6.05
C VAL A 3 -20.39 -0.14 -5.45
N THR A 4 -21.62 -0.36 -5.88
CA THR A 4 -22.52 -1.36 -5.29
C THR A 4 -22.44 -2.63 -6.12
N PRO A 5 -21.92 -3.75 -5.57
CA PRO A 5 -22.14 -5.06 -6.17
C PRO A 5 -23.64 -5.30 -6.32
N GLY A 6 -24.11 -5.75 -7.49
CA GLY A 6 -25.54 -5.99 -7.76
C GLY A 6 -26.25 -4.90 -8.57
N ILE A 7 -25.54 -3.94 -9.17
CA ILE A 7 -26.14 -2.99 -10.12
C ILE A 7 -26.75 -3.75 -11.31
N PRO A 8 -28.04 -3.53 -11.66
CA PRO A 8 -28.65 -4.16 -12.83
C PRO A 8 -27.99 -3.66 -14.11
N LEU A 9 -27.82 -4.55 -15.10
CA LEU A 9 -27.07 -4.24 -16.34
C LEU A 9 -27.54 -2.98 -17.07
N LYS A 10 -28.84 -2.71 -17.03
CA LYS A 10 -29.49 -1.56 -17.68
C LYS A 10 -29.15 -0.20 -17.04
N GLU A 11 -28.71 -0.19 -15.78
CA GLU A 11 -28.38 1.04 -15.03
C GLU A 11 -26.88 1.24 -14.88
N GLY A 12 -26.10 0.17 -15.02
CA GLY A 12 -24.64 0.24 -14.93
C GLY A 12 -24.00 0.83 -16.16
N THR A 13 -22.98 1.64 -15.95
CA THR A 13 -22.09 2.16 -17.00
C THR A 13 -20.77 1.39 -16.97
N GLN A 14 -20.00 1.44 -18.07
CA GLN A 14 -18.64 0.90 -18.08
C GLN A 14 -17.80 1.42 -16.90
N HIS A 15 -17.97 2.70 -16.55
CA HIS A 15 -17.30 3.30 -15.40
C HIS A 15 -17.68 2.62 -14.08
N SER A 16 -18.97 2.44 -13.81
CA SER A 16 -19.44 1.81 -12.56
C SER A 16 -19.02 0.34 -12.48
N PHE A 17 -19.09 -0.41 -13.59
CA PHE A 17 -18.63 -1.80 -13.63
C PHE A 17 -17.12 -1.91 -13.42
N THR A 18 -16.33 -1.02 -14.02
CA THR A 18 -14.88 -1.02 -13.84
C THR A 18 -14.51 -0.72 -12.39
N GLN A 19 -15.21 0.22 -11.74
CA GLN A 19 -15.01 0.49 -10.32
C GLN A 19 -15.41 -0.71 -9.44
N ALA A 20 -16.52 -1.37 -9.76
CA ALA A 20 -16.96 -2.57 -9.05
C ALA A 20 -15.95 -3.70 -9.15
N ILE A 21 -15.41 -3.97 -10.35
CA ILE A 21 -14.37 -4.97 -10.56
C ILE A 21 -13.11 -4.60 -9.76
N LYS A 22 -12.66 -3.35 -9.81
CA LYS A 22 -11.50 -2.90 -9.03
C LYS A 22 -11.69 -3.04 -7.53
N TYR A 23 -12.90 -2.78 -7.03
CA TYR A 23 -13.22 -2.93 -5.61
C TYR A 23 -13.28 -4.40 -5.19
N LEU A 24 -13.88 -5.26 -6.03
CA LEU A 24 -14.02 -6.69 -5.77
C LEU A 24 -12.70 -7.46 -5.95
N GLN A 25 -11.81 -6.97 -6.81
CA GLN A 25 -10.48 -7.54 -6.96
C GLN A 25 -9.65 -7.21 -5.71
N ALA A 26 -9.49 -8.19 -4.84
CA ALA A 26 -8.46 -8.16 -3.81
C ALA A 26 -7.11 -7.96 -4.51
N HIS A 27 -6.44 -6.84 -4.22
CA HIS A 27 -5.09 -6.62 -4.71
C HIS A 27 -4.17 -7.62 -3.99
N PRO A 28 -3.51 -8.55 -4.72
CA PRO A 28 -2.64 -9.51 -4.08
C PRO A 28 -1.51 -8.75 -3.39
N THR A 29 -1.29 -9.02 -2.11
CA THR A 29 -0.11 -8.50 -1.42
C THR A 29 1.13 -9.09 -2.07
N ARG A 30 2.08 -8.22 -2.42
CA ARG A 30 3.34 -8.67 -2.99
C ARG A 30 4.19 -9.24 -1.86
N ARG A 31 4.58 -10.51 -1.96
CA ARG A 31 5.46 -11.19 -0.99
C ARG A 31 6.71 -10.37 -0.65
N SER A 32 7.32 -9.70 -1.64
CA SER A 32 8.49 -8.84 -1.41
C SER A 32 8.18 -7.66 -0.46
N THR A 33 6.98 -7.09 -0.56
CA THR A 33 6.54 -5.98 0.30
C THR A 33 6.35 -6.46 1.74
N GLU A 34 5.77 -7.65 1.94
CA GLU A 34 5.61 -8.23 3.28
C GLU A 34 6.98 -8.52 3.93
N ILE A 35 7.89 -9.15 3.19
CA ILE A 35 9.26 -9.42 3.67
C ILE A 35 9.98 -8.11 4.05
N ASN A 36 9.86 -7.07 3.21
CA ASN A 36 10.52 -5.80 3.50
C ASN A 36 9.88 -5.06 4.68
N LEU A 37 8.56 -5.14 4.86
CA LEU A 37 7.89 -4.62 6.05
C LEU A 37 8.33 -5.34 7.31
N ASP A 38 8.50 -6.66 7.23
CA ASP A 38 8.99 -7.47 8.34
C ASP A 38 10.42 -7.10 8.74
N ARG A 39 11.32 -6.93 7.75
CA ARG A 39 12.67 -6.40 7.99
C ARG A 39 12.64 -5.05 8.69
N VAL A 40 11.78 -4.13 8.24
CA VAL A 40 11.63 -2.81 8.87
C VAL A 40 11.14 -2.94 10.32
N ARG A 41 10.22 -3.87 10.60
CA ARG A 41 9.77 -4.15 11.98
C ARG A 41 10.91 -4.65 12.85
N CYS A 42 11.64 -5.68 12.41
CA CYS A 42 12.77 -6.21 13.15
C CYS A 42 13.80 -5.13 13.44
N CYS A 43 14.18 -4.31 12.44
CA CYS A 43 15.14 -3.23 12.68
C CYS A 43 14.64 -2.18 13.68
N ILE A 44 13.35 -1.84 13.68
CA ILE A 44 12.79 -0.90 14.65
C ILE A 44 12.73 -1.52 16.05
N GLU A 45 12.41 -2.79 16.14
CA GLU A 45 12.38 -3.54 17.40
C GLU A 45 13.79 -3.67 18.00
N ASP A 46 14.79 -3.98 17.18
CA ASP A 46 16.19 -4.08 17.60
C ASP A 46 16.74 -2.74 18.11
N GLU A 47 16.38 -1.63 17.46
CA GLU A 47 16.92 -0.29 17.79
C GLU A 47 16.14 0.41 18.92
N PHE A 48 14.81 0.26 18.95
CA PHE A 48 13.92 1.02 19.84
C PHE A 48 13.13 0.18 20.83
N GLY A 49 13.21 -1.16 20.76
CA GLY A 49 12.56 -2.06 21.70
C GLY A 49 11.04 -2.16 21.58
N PHE A 50 10.45 -1.72 20.45
CA PHE A 50 9.02 -1.87 20.20
C PHE A 50 8.73 -2.33 18.78
N GLN A 51 7.61 -3.05 18.61
CA GLN A 51 7.23 -3.61 17.33
C GLN A 51 6.07 -2.82 16.68
N PRO A 52 6.32 -2.01 15.63
CA PRO A 52 5.28 -1.22 14.99
C PRO A 52 4.35 -2.07 14.11
N THR A 53 3.08 -1.65 14.04
CA THR A 53 2.15 -2.22 13.05
C THR A 53 2.52 -1.76 11.62
N ASN A 54 2.11 -2.54 10.60
CA ASN A 54 2.30 -2.14 9.20
C ASN A 54 1.68 -0.76 8.91
N ASN A 55 0.51 -0.48 9.49
CA ASN A 55 -0.15 0.82 9.34
C ASN A 55 0.68 1.95 9.93
N THR A 56 1.31 1.73 11.08
CA THR A 56 2.22 2.71 11.70
C THR A 56 3.41 3.00 10.79
N ILE A 57 4.06 1.96 10.25
CA ILE A 57 5.17 2.11 9.30
C ILE A 57 4.74 2.93 8.09
N TRP A 58 3.61 2.57 7.46
CA TRP A 58 3.10 3.29 6.30
C TRP A 58 2.69 4.73 6.58
N MET A 59 2.17 5.00 7.77
CA MET A 59 1.81 6.35 8.21
C MET A 59 3.05 7.21 8.42
N LEU A 60 4.04 6.70 9.15
CA LEU A 60 5.30 7.41 9.43
C LEU A 60 6.09 7.68 8.13
N MET A 61 6.16 6.69 7.23
CA MET A 61 6.81 6.86 5.93
C MET A 61 6.13 7.94 5.07
N ARG A 62 4.83 8.19 5.27
CA ARG A 62 4.06 9.25 4.60
C ARG A 62 4.05 10.59 5.34
N SER A 63 4.77 10.70 6.45
CA SER A 63 4.82 11.93 7.26
C SER A 63 5.26 13.14 6.43
N LYS A 64 4.64 14.29 6.73
CA LYS A 64 5.00 15.59 6.11
C LYS A 64 6.42 16.02 6.47
N ASN A 65 6.99 15.49 7.55
CA ASN A 65 8.35 15.76 8.01
C ASN A 65 9.43 15.17 7.10
N ILE A 66 9.07 14.21 6.23
CA ILE A 66 9.99 13.60 5.27
C ILE A 66 9.83 14.30 3.92
N HIS A 67 10.93 14.67 3.27
CA HIS A 67 10.89 15.28 1.94
C HIS A 67 10.18 14.36 0.92
N ARG A 68 9.43 14.93 -0.03
CA ARG A 68 8.61 14.17 -0.99
C ARG A 68 9.42 13.13 -1.78
N LEU A 69 10.63 13.48 -2.22
CA LEU A 69 11.49 12.55 -2.95
C LEU A 69 11.93 11.37 -2.09
N THR A 70 12.26 11.62 -0.82
CA THR A 70 12.63 10.59 0.15
C THR A 70 11.46 9.65 0.42
N ARG A 71 10.23 10.17 0.59
CA ARG A 71 9.03 9.32 0.72
C ARG A 71 8.82 8.40 -0.48
N ASN A 72 8.98 8.95 -1.68
CA ASN A 72 8.87 8.17 -2.92
C ASN A 72 9.95 7.09 -3.00
N PHE A 73 11.18 7.42 -2.62
CA PHE A 73 12.27 6.46 -2.58
C PHE A 73 11.99 5.33 -1.59
N LEU A 74 11.63 5.65 -0.34
CA LEU A 74 11.28 4.66 0.69
C LEU A 74 10.13 3.76 0.24
N TRP A 75 9.07 4.33 -0.33
CA TRP A 75 7.96 3.57 -0.89
C TRP A 75 8.44 2.59 -1.97
N LYS A 76 9.31 3.03 -2.89
CA LYS A 76 9.87 2.17 -3.94
C LYS A 76 10.75 1.06 -3.37
N CYS A 77 11.54 1.33 -2.33
CA CYS A 77 12.36 0.34 -1.65
C CYS A 77 11.50 -0.74 -1.00
N VAL A 78 10.46 -0.36 -0.23
CA VAL A 78 9.57 -1.33 0.43
C VAL A 78 8.87 -2.20 -0.61
N HIS A 79 8.41 -1.61 -1.72
CA HIS A 79 7.76 -2.36 -2.80
C HIS A 79 8.73 -3.11 -3.74
N ASN A 80 10.04 -3.01 -3.53
CA ASN A 80 11.07 -3.56 -4.41
C ASN A 80 10.92 -3.13 -5.88
N THR A 81 10.68 -1.84 -6.10
CA THR A 81 10.49 -1.23 -7.43
C THR A 81 11.54 -0.17 -7.76
N TYR A 82 12.50 0.05 -6.86
CA TYR A 82 13.62 0.93 -7.11
C TYR A 82 14.66 0.21 -7.96
N HIS A 83 14.96 0.76 -9.14
CA HIS A 83 16.06 0.32 -9.98
C HIS A 83 17.14 1.39 -9.97
N LEU A 84 18.38 0.99 -9.70
CA LEU A 84 19.56 1.79 -10.01
C LEU A 84 19.70 1.81 -11.53
N ARG A 85 19.81 3.01 -12.10
CA ARG A 85 20.01 3.23 -13.52
C ARG A 85 21.47 3.57 -13.79
#